data_AF-A0AAI8VEW6-F1
#
_entry.id   AF-A0AAI8VEW6-F1
#
_cell.length_a   1.000
_cell.length_b   1.000
_cell.length_c   1.000
_cell.angle_alpha   90.00
_cell.angle_beta   90.00
_cell.angle_gamma   90.00
#
_symmetry.space_group_name_H-M   'P 1'
#
loop_
_entity.id
_entity.type
_entity.pdbx_description
1 polymer ?
#
loop_
_entity_poly.entity_id
_entity_poly.type
_entity_poly.pdbx_seq_one_letter_code
_entity_poly.pdbx_strand_id
1 'polypeptide(L)'
;MSPLKVVLGTSPRNPLSLPLPEVDLTTDQEKKALEVVKQTQKVQELARQNAVAAQALIETQANKKRRPVDFTVSDMVYVSKKGFLTEAPTTKLDSQNAGPWTIVEKRGHSFILDTPPWYKGSKLFHADRFQKAAQNPLPQQQLEPEPPVEINGEPE
;
A
#
# COMPACT_ATOMS: atom_id res chain seq x y z
N MET A 1 -3.63 23.43 -22.38
CA MET A 1 -2.16 23.28 -22.44
C MET A 1 -1.53 24.47 -21.72
N SER A 2 -0.43 24.29 -20.98
CA SER A 2 0.25 25.45 -20.37
C SER A 2 1.00 26.25 -21.46
N PRO A 3 1.08 27.59 -21.34
CA PRO A 3 1.79 28.43 -22.31
C PRO A 3 3.24 27.97 -22.55
N LEU A 4 3.97 27.60 -21.48
CA LEU A 4 5.35 27.12 -21.58
C LEU A 4 5.49 25.80 -22.36
N LYS A 5 4.52 24.88 -22.23
CA LYS A 5 4.54 23.61 -22.97
C LYS A 5 4.39 23.84 -24.48
N VAL A 6 3.60 24.83 -24.87
CA VAL A 6 3.40 25.20 -26.27
C VAL A 6 4.69 25.78 -26.87
N VAL A 7 5.43 26.58 -26.10
CA VAL A 7 6.67 27.23 -26.55
C VAL A 7 7.86 26.25 -26.58
N LEU A 8 8.03 25.45 -25.53
CA LEU A 8 9.23 24.62 -25.33
C LEU A 8 9.07 23.20 -25.86
N GLY A 9 7.87 22.81 -26.31
CA GLY A 9 7.54 21.43 -26.69
C GLY A 9 7.55 20.43 -25.51
N THR A 10 7.96 20.86 -24.32
CA THR A 10 8.14 20.04 -23.12
C THR A 10 7.56 20.76 -21.90
N SER A 11 7.22 20.01 -20.85
CA SER A 11 6.76 20.58 -19.58
C SER A 11 7.91 20.54 -18.56
N PRO A 12 8.67 21.63 -18.38
CA PRO A 12 9.78 21.66 -17.43
C PRO A 12 9.26 21.55 -16.00
N ARG A 13 9.97 20.80 -15.16
CA ARG A 13 9.60 20.61 -13.75
C ARG A 13 10.26 21.65 -12.83
N ASN A 14 11.43 22.14 -13.23
CA ASN A 14 12.26 23.16 -12.56
C ASN A 14 13.00 23.98 -13.66
N PRO A 15 13.30 25.27 -13.48
CA PRO A 15 14.16 26.02 -14.42
C PRO A 15 15.45 25.31 -14.84
N LEU A 16 16.10 24.54 -13.95
CA LEU A 16 17.32 23.77 -14.23
C LEU A 16 17.09 22.49 -15.07
N SER A 17 15.83 22.09 -15.28
CA SER A 17 15.47 20.92 -16.11
C SER A 17 15.39 21.25 -17.60
N LEU A 18 15.60 22.52 -17.97
CA LEU A 18 15.67 22.94 -19.36
C LEU A 18 17.00 22.49 -19.99
N PRO A 19 16.99 22.14 -21.28
CA PRO A 19 18.23 21.87 -22.00
C PRO A 19 19.11 23.12 -22.00
N LEU A 20 20.41 22.92 -21.80
CA LEU A 20 21.38 24.01 -21.90
C LEU A 20 21.46 24.49 -23.36
N PRO A 21 21.71 25.78 -23.59
CA PRO A 21 21.87 26.29 -24.95
C PRO A 21 23.06 25.60 -25.64
N GLU A 22 22.84 25.16 -26.89
CA GLU A 22 23.85 24.53 -27.75
C GLU A 22 24.70 25.55 -28.52
N VAL A 23 24.31 26.83 -28.50
CA VAL A 23 24.97 27.91 -29.24
C VAL A 23 26.20 28.40 -28.50
N ASP A 24 27.25 28.76 -29.25
CA ASP A 24 28.46 29.36 -28.72
C ASP A 24 28.15 30.71 -28.04
N LEU A 25 28.30 30.74 -26.72
CA LEU A 25 28.08 31.94 -25.91
C LEU A 25 29.17 32.96 -26.21
N THR A 26 28.78 34.17 -26.61
CA THR A 26 29.70 35.20 -27.07
C THR A 26 30.32 35.98 -25.92
N THR A 27 29.59 36.16 -24.82
CA THR A 27 29.99 37.04 -23.71
C THR A 27 30.59 36.24 -22.56
N ASP A 28 31.63 36.77 -21.91
CA ASP A 28 32.25 36.13 -20.74
C ASP A 28 31.27 35.94 -19.57
N GLN A 29 30.31 36.86 -19.42
CA GLN A 29 29.24 36.75 -18.41
C GLN A 29 28.34 35.53 -18.68
N GLU A 30 28.00 35.29 -19.95
CA GLU A 30 27.17 34.16 -20.36
C GLU A 30 27.90 32.83 -20.12
N LYS A 31 29.19 32.76 -20.46
CA LYS A 31 30.03 31.58 -20.20
C LYS A 31 30.09 31.25 -18.71
N LYS A 32 30.32 32.26 -17.86
CA LYS A 32 30.31 32.10 -16.40
C LYS A 32 28.95 31.65 -15.86
N ALA A 33 27.86 32.22 -16.36
CA ALA A 33 26.51 31.81 -15.96
C ALA A 33 26.26 30.33 -16.32
N LEU A 34 26.67 29.90 -17.51
CA LEU A 34 26.55 28.51 -17.95
C LEU A 34 27.39 27.54 -17.11
N GLU A 35 28.59 27.94 -16.70
CA GLU A 35 29.40 27.16 -15.75
C GLU A 35 28.70 26.97 -14.41
N VAL A 36 28.13 28.04 -13.84
CA VAL A 36 27.36 27.98 -12.59
C VAL A 36 26.16 27.02 -12.72
N VAL A 37 25.42 27.09 -13.84
CA VAL A 37 24.29 26.18 -14.09
C VAL A 37 24.77 24.73 -14.19
N LYS A 38 25.84 24.45 -14.93
CA LYS A 38 26.42 23.09 -15.05
C LYS A 38 26.86 22.55 -13.69
N GLN A 39 27.53 23.37 -12.88
CA GLN A 39 27.94 22.99 -11.52
C GLN A 39 26.72 22.70 -10.64
N THR A 40 25.69 23.54 -10.71
CA THR A 40 24.45 23.35 -9.95
C THR A 40 23.73 22.07 -10.34
N GLN A 41 23.61 21.78 -11.64
CA GLN A 41 23.04 20.52 -12.13
C GLN A 41 23.83 19.31 -11.62
N LYS A 42 25.16 19.38 -11.64
CA LYS A 42 26.02 18.30 -11.13
C LYS A 42 25.81 18.07 -9.63
N VAL A 43 25.75 19.14 -8.83
CA VAL A 43 25.47 19.06 -7.39
C VAL A 43 24.08 18.49 -7.12
N GLN A 44 23.08 18.89 -7.91
CA GLN A 44 21.72 18.39 -7.78
C GLN A 44 21.64 16.89 -8.07
N GLU A 45 22.31 16.41 -9.12
CA GLU A 45 22.32 14.98 -9.44
C GLU A 45 23.03 14.17 -8.36
N LEU A 46 24.16 14.66 -7.84
CA LEU A 46 24.84 14.04 -6.70
C LEU A 46 23.94 13.99 -5.46
N ALA A 47 23.25 15.09 -5.14
CA ALA A 47 22.32 15.14 -4.02
C ALA A 47 21.17 14.14 -4.21
N ARG A 48 20.65 14.00 -5.44
CA ARG A 48 19.60 13.03 -5.78
C ARG A 48 20.09 11.59 -5.56
N GLN A 49 21.30 11.27 -6.03
CA GLN A 49 21.90 9.94 -5.85
C GLN A 49 22.06 9.60 -4.36
N ASN A 50 22.59 10.54 -3.58
CA ASN A 50 22.74 10.37 -2.13
C ASN A 50 21.39 10.21 -1.42
N ALA A 51 20.36 10.97 -1.82
CA ALA A 51 19.02 10.85 -1.26
C ALA A 51 18.41 9.46 -1.55
N VAL A 52 18.58 8.93 -2.76
CA VAL A 52 18.11 7.58 -3.12
C VAL A 52 18.85 6.52 -2.31
N ALA A 53 20.17 6.64 -2.17
CA ALA A 53 20.96 5.73 -1.34
C ALA A 53 20.52 5.76 0.14
N ALA A 54 20.29 6.95 0.69
CA ALA A 54 19.78 7.13 2.05
C ALA A 54 18.38 6.53 2.23
N GLN A 55 17.48 6.71 1.25
CA GLN A 55 16.15 6.10 1.28
C GLN A 55 16.21 4.57 1.31
N ALA A 56 17.10 3.96 0.52
CA ALA A 56 17.29 2.50 0.54
C ALA A 56 17.78 2.00 1.91
N LEU A 57 18.70 2.72 2.55
CA LEU A 57 19.16 2.39 3.91
C LEU A 57 18.03 2.49 4.95
N ILE A 58 17.20 3.54 4.87
CA ILE A 58 16.04 3.71 5.75
C ILE A 58 15.02 2.59 5.51
N GLU A 59 14.74 2.25 4.25
CA GLU A 59 13.83 1.17 3.88
C GLU A 59 14.28 -0.17 4.45
N THR A 60 15.54 -0.56 4.23
CA THR A 60 16.07 -1.82 4.77
C THR A 60 15.98 -1.88 6.29
N GLN A 61 16.30 -0.79 7.00
CA GLN A 61 16.22 -0.74 8.45
C GLN A 61 14.77 -0.79 8.95
N ALA A 62 13.84 -0.10 8.28
CA ALA A 62 12.43 -0.11 8.63
C ALA A 62 11.78 -1.48 8.39
N ASN A 63 12.12 -2.13 7.27
CA ASN A 63 11.55 -3.42 6.89
C ASN A 63 12.00 -4.57 7.80
N LYS A 64 13.13 -4.48 8.52
CA LYS A 64 13.59 -5.50 9.48
C LYS A 64 12.55 -5.89 10.54
N LYS A 65 11.70 -4.96 10.97
CA LYS A 65 10.68 -5.19 12.01
C LYS A 65 9.26 -5.38 11.46
N ARG A 66 9.08 -5.21 10.15
CA ARG A 66 7.75 -5.28 9.52
C ARG A 66 7.44 -6.72 9.14
N ARG A 67 6.16 -7.08 9.23
CA ARG A 67 5.66 -8.35 8.72
C ARG A 67 5.62 -8.28 7.18
N PRO A 68 6.10 -9.32 6.46
CA PRO A 68 5.91 -9.40 5.02
C PRO A 68 4.42 -9.56 4.67
N VAL A 69 3.97 -8.91 3.60
CA VAL A 69 2.59 -9.00 3.13
C VAL A 69 2.43 -10.29 2.32
N ASP A 70 1.85 -11.31 2.93
CA ASP A 70 1.74 -12.66 2.37
C ASP A 70 0.32 -13.02 1.87
N PHE A 71 -0.47 -12.02 1.48
CA PHE A 71 -1.86 -12.21 1.05
C PHE A 71 -2.02 -12.16 -0.47
N THR A 72 -2.91 -13.01 -0.98
CA THR A 72 -3.28 -13.12 -2.39
C THR A 72 -4.77 -12.86 -2.60
N VAL A 73 -5.16 -12.64 -3.85
CA VAL A 73 -6.58 -12.52 -4.21
C VAL A 73 -7.25 -13.86 -3.93
N SER A 74 -8.49 -13.83 -3.45
CA SER A 74 -9.28 -14.98 -2.99
C SER A 74 -8.90 -15.57 -1.62
N ASP A 75 -7.86 -15.05 -0.95
CA ASP A 75 -7.60 -15.43 0.44
C ASP A 75 -8.72 -14.92 1.37
N MET A 76 -9.11 -15.76 2.32
CA MET A 76 -10.03 -15.40 3.40
C MET A 76 -9.24 -14.79 4.56
N VAL A 77 -9.59 -13.57 4.95
CA VAL A 77 -8.88 -12.83 6.00
C VAL A 77 -9.85 -12.27 7.04
N TYR A 78 -9.44 -12.32 8.30
CA TYR A 78 -10.03 -11.55 9.38
C TYR A 78 -9.43 -10.14 9.39
N VAL A 79 -10.28 -9.14 9.60
CA VAL A 79 -9.89 -7.73 9.68
C VAL A 79 -10.03 -7.22 11.09
N SER A 80 -9.00 -6.58 11.64
CA SER A 80 -9.12 -5.94 12.95
C SER A 80 -10.21 -4.87 12.97
N LYS A 81 -11.15 -4.99 13.93
CA LYS A 81 -12.28 -4.06 14.15
C LYS A 81 -11.86 -2.73 14.77
N LYS A 82 -10.56 -2.44 14.89
CA LYS A 82 -10.07 -1.18 15.47
C LYS A 82 -10.63 0.02 14.71
N GLY A 83 -11.49 0.79 15.38
CA GLY A 83 -12.16 1.96 14.82
C GLY A 83 -13.43 1.66 14.02
N PHE A 84 -13.98 0.45 14.13
CA PHE A 84 -15.30 0.14 13.57
C PHE A 84 -16.38 0.69 14.49
N LEU A 85 -17.50 1.12 13.91
CA LEU A 85 -18.73 1.35 14.64
C LEU A 85 -19.37 -0.01 14.90
N THR A 86 -19.47 -0.40 16.17
CA THR A 86 -20.10 -1.64 16.59
C THR A 86 -21.30 -1.33 17.49
N GLU A 87 -22.30 -2.19 17.45
CA GLU A 87 -23.48 -2.16 18.32
C GLU A 87 -23.20 -2.70 19.73
N ALA A 88 -22.02 -3.27 19.96
CA ALA A 88 -21.64 -3.77 21.29
C ALA A 88 -21.59 -2.64 22.32
N PRO A 89 -22.02 -2.88 23.57
CA PRO A 89 -22.10 -1.85 24.60
C PRO A 89 -20.73 -1.27 25.00
N THR A 90 -19.67 -2.08 24.90
CA THR A 90 -18.29 -1.64 25.09
C THR A 90 -17.35 -2.39 24.16
N THR A 91 -16.23 -1.77 23.76
CA THR A 91 -15.21 -2.39 22.90
C THR A 91 -14.56 -3.64 23.52
N LYS A 92 -14.58 -3.77 24.86
CA LYS A 92 -14.03 -4.93 25.57
C LYS A 92 -14.87 -6.19 25.37
N LEU A 93 -16.18 -6.02 25.21
CA LEU A 93 -17.13 -7.11 24.98
C LEU A 93 -17.41 -7.34 23.49
N ASP A 94 -16.82 -6.53 22.62
CA ASP A 94 -16.89 -6.75 21.19
C ASP A 94 -15.81 -7.75 20.73
N SER A 95 -16.16 -8.48 19.69
CA SER A 95 -15.20 -9.19 18.85
C SER A 95 -14.08 -8.25 18.39
N GLN A 96 -12.83 -8.74 18.46
CA GLN A 96 -11.65 -7.95 18.07
C GLN A 96 -11.47 -7.87 16.54
N ASN A 97 -12.01 -8.85 15.82
CA ASN A 97 -11.89 -8.99 14.37
C ASN A 97 -13.27 -9.16 13.72
N ALA A 98 -13.39 -8.70 12.48
CA ALA A 98 -14.52 -8.90 11.59
C ALA A 98 -14.16 -9.91 10.50
N GLY A 99 -15.16 -10.62 9.99
CA GLY A 99 -14.98 -11.60 8.94
C GLY A 99 -15.00 -13.04 9.45
N PRO A 100 -14.55 -14.00 8.63
CA PRO A 100 -13.60 -13.83 7.54
C PRO A 100 -14.22 -13.20 6.28
N TRP A 101 -13.45 -12.35 5.59
CA TRP A 101 -13.83 -11.70 4.33
C TRP A 101 -12.84 -12.07 3.23
N THR A 102 -13.32 -12.15 2.00
CA THR A 102 -12.51 -12.54 0.85
C THR A 102 -11.78 -11.33 0.27
N ILE A 103 -10.50 -11.49 -0.08
CA ILE A 103 -9.77 -10.48 -0.86
C ILE A 103 -10.24 -10.52 -2.32
N VAL A 104 -10.70 -9.38 -2.84
CA VAL A 104 -11.17 -9.21 -4.23
C VAL A 104 -10.07 -8.64 -5.11
N GLU A 105 -9.37 -7.61 -4.64
CA GLU A 105 -8.38 -6.88 -5.44
C GLU A 105 -7.20 -6.43 -4.57
N LYS A 106 -5.99 -6.41 -5.13
CA LYS A 106 -4.79 -5.86 -4.50
C LYS A 106 -4.46 -4.49 -5.07
N ARG A 107 -4.31 -3.48 -4.20
CA ARG A 107 -3.89 -2.10 -4.51
C ARG A 107 -2.64 -1.73 -3.71
N GLY A 108 -1.47 -2.12 -4.22
CA GLY A 108 -0.19 -1.92 -3.53
C GLY A 108 -0.12 -2.75 -2.24
N HIS A 109 -0.05 -2.08 -1.09
CA HIS A 109 -0.08 -2.68 0.25
C HIS A 109 -1.48 -2.71 0.90
N SER A 110 -2.49 -2.23 0.18
CA SER A 110 -3.88 -2.27 0.59
C SER A 110 -4.67 -3.22 -0.31
N PHE A 111 -5.76 -3.75 0.21
CA PHE A 111 -6.60 -4.72 -0.50
C PHE A 111 -8.06 -4.34 -0.36
N ILE A 112 -8.81 -4.60 -1.42
CA ILE A 112 -10.26 -4.47 -1.43
C ILE A 112 -10.83 -5.82 -1.01
N LEU A 113 -11.69 -5.79 0.00
CA LEU A 113 -12.36 -6.97 0.50
C LEU A 113 -13.82 -7.01 0.05
N ASP A 114 -14.35 -8.22 -0.07
CA ASP A 114 -15.78 -8.44 -0.19
C ASP A 114 -16.43 -8.31 1.19
N THR A 115 -16.78 -7.07 1.53
CA THR A 115 -17.39 -6.75 2.82
C THR A 115 -18.90 -7.05 2.77
N PRO A 116 -19.47 -7.60 3.84
CA PRO A 116 -20.89 -7.90 3.91
C PRO A 116 -21.75 -6.63 3.85
N PRO A 117 -23.02 -6.72 3.39
CA PRO A 117 -23.86 -5.55 3.14
C PRO A 117 -24.12 -4.64 4.35
N TRP A 118 -24.03 -5.18 5.57
CA TRP A 118 -24.19 -4.41 6.80
C TRP A 118 -23.02 -3.46 7.07
N TYR A 119 -21.83 -3.74 6.51
CA TYR A 119 -20.66 -2.91 6.70
C TYR A 119 -20.70 -1.71 5.74
N LYS A 120 -20.99 -0.52 6.29
CA LYS A 120 -21.11 0.72 5.52
C LYS A 120 -19.79 1.51 5.36
N GLY A 121 -18.67 0.95 5.84
CA GLY A 121 -17.36 1.59 5.77
C GLY A 121 -16.65 1.40 4.42
N SER A 122 -15.39 1.85 4.35
CA SER A 122 -14.56 1.64 3.15
C SER A 122 -14.18 0.17 3.00
N LYS A 123 -14.30 -0.37 1.78
CA LYS A 123 -13.87 -1.75 1.45
C LYS A 123 -12.36 -1.91 1.33
N LEU A 124 -11.61 -0.80 1.33
CA LEU A 124 -10.15 -0.80 1.18
C LEU A 124 -9.47 -0.81 2.55
N PHE A 125 -8.67 -1.84 2.81
CA PHE A 125 -7.94 -2.00 4.06
C PHE A 125 -6.45 -2.25 3.83
N HIS A 126 -5.60 -1.77 4.73
CA HIS A 126 -4.16 -2.04 4.71
C HIS A 126 -3.86 -3.46 5.21
N ALA A 127 -2.83 -4.11 4.65
CA ALA A 127 -2.48 -5.49 4.99
C ALA A 127 -2.15 -5.73 6.48
N ASP A 128 -1.65 -4.71 7.19
CA ASP A 128 -1.35 -4.82 8.63
C ASP A 128 -2.58 -5.13 9.49
N ARG A 129 -3.79 -4.86 8.97
CA ARG A 129 -5.04 -5.17 9.67
C ARG A 129 -5.51 -6.61 9.48
N PHE A 130 -4.82 -7.39 8.65
CA PHE A 130 -5.26 -8.71 8.24
C PHE A 130 -4.61 -9.84 9.02
N GLN A 131 -5.42 -10.84 9.31
CA GLN A 131 -5.01 -12.15 9.78
C GLN A 131 -5.60 -13.19 8.84
N LYS A 132 -4.79 -14.13 8.33
CA LYS A 132 -5.31 -15.19 7.46
C LYS A 132 -6.31 -16.04 8.26
N ALA A 133 -7.44 -16.35 7.66
CA ALA A 133 -8.38 -17.29 8.24
C ALA A 133 -7.73 -18.69 8.24
N ALA A 134 -7.76 -19.36 9.39
CA ALA A 134 -7.29 -20.73 9.47
C ALA A 134 -8.29 -21.64 8.76
N GLN A 135 -7.90 -22.17 7.60
CA GLN A 135 -8.68 -23.16 6.84
C GLN A 135 -8.37 -24.60 7.25
N ASN A 136 -7.34 -24.79 8.09
CA ASN A 136 -6.96 -26.08 8.64
C ASN A 136 -7.23 -26.06 10.16
N PRO A 137 -8.43 -26.47 10.60
CA PRO A 137 -8.74 -26.55 12.03
C PRO A 137 -7.86 -27.58 12.72
N LEU A 138 -7.55 -27.37 14.00
CA LEU A 138 -6.93 -28.43 14.79
C LEU A 138 -7.86 -29.65 14.86
N PRO A 139 -7.35 -30.88 15.03
CA PRO A 139 -8.20 -32.08 15.07
C PRO A 139 -9.34 -31.97 16.12
N GLN A 140 -9.05 -31.36 17.27
CA GLN A 140 -10.03 -31.12 18.35
C GLN A 140 -11.06 -30.01 18.05
N GLN A 141 -10.85 -29.22 16.99
CA GLN A 141 -11.78 -28.18 16.53
C GLN A 141 -12.68 -28.68 15.39
N GLN A 142 -12.42 -29.85 14.83
CA GLN A 142 -13.34 -30.49 13.90
C GLN A 142 -14.56 -30.94 14.69
N LEU A 143 -15.72 -30.34 14.41
CA LEU A 143 -16.97 -30.85 14.93
C LEU A 143 -17.17 -32.23 14.30
N GLU A 144 -17.18 -33.29 15.10
CA GLU A 144 -17.75 -34.55 14.63
C GLU A 144 -19.21 -34.27 14.27
N PRO A 145 -19.69 -34.70 13.10
CA PRO A 145 -21.10 -34.55 12.76
C PRO A 145 -21.92 -35.18 13.89
N GLU A 146 -22.95 -34.47 14.35
CA GLU A 146 -23.82 -35.01 15.38
C GLU A 146 -24.34 -36.38 14.92
N PRO A 147 -24.30 -37.41 15.77
CA PRO A 147 -24.85 -38.70 15.40
C PRO A 147 -26.32 -38.53 15.01
N PRO A 148 -26.82 -39.30 14.02
CA PRO A 148 -28.22 -39.24 13.62
C PRO A 148 -29.12 -39.39 14.85
N VAL A 149 -30.09 -38.47 15.01
CA VAL A 149 -31.07 -38.57 16.09
C VAL A 149 -32.06 -39.67 15.71
N GLU A 150 -31.98 -40.81 16.40
CA GLU A 150 -32.95 -41.90 16.21
C GLU A 150 -34.32 -41.48 16.77
N ILE A 151 -35.24 -41.06 15.90
CA ILE A 151 -36.65 -40.90 16.24
C ILE A 151 -37.36 -42.17 15.78
N ASN A 152 -37.78 -43.02 16.73
CA ASN A 152 -38.54 -44.26 16.47
C ASN A 152 -37.82 -45.35 15.63
N GLY A 153 -36.49 -45.44 15.69
CA GLY A 153 -35.76 -46.61 15.17
C GLY A 153 -35.50 -46.63 13.66
N GLU A 154 -35.73 -45.53 12.95
CA GLU A 154 -35.24 -45.33 11.57
C GLU A 154 -34.33 -44.08 11.53
N PRO A 155 -33.16 -44.15 10.86
CA PRO A 155 -32.32 -42.97 10.65
C PRO A 155 -32.93 -42.09 9.54
N GLU A 156 -33.09 -40.79 9.80
CA GLU A 156 -33.30 -39.77 8.75
C GLU A 156 -32.04 -39.60 7.87
#